data_AF-A0A8T6LX00-F1
#
_entry.id   AF-A0A8T6LX00-F1
#
_cell.length_a   1.000
_cell.length_b   1.000
_cell.length_c   1.000
_cell.angle_alpha   90.00
_cell.angle_beta   90.00
_cell.angle_gamma   90.00
#
_symmetry.space_group_name_H-M   'P 1'
#
loop_
_entity.id
_entity.type
_entity.pdbx_description
1 polymer ?
#
loop_
_entity_poly.entity_id
_entity_poly.type
_entity_poly.pdbx_seq_one_letter_code
_entity_poly.pdbx_strand_id
1 'polypeptide(L)'
;MDRAWINRNINLGGARLGGGNTMLLENWQRCVLEDIVGCCVPKSDSLRLSDDGTSLRRVTRPNSEPVPFIWSEDFDGRFNFQERRHLVNFKLPNSTGGNQSRTAKLLYHFFMAQIRYLNANPQCTDVFLNILDGDHISGLIPAYQNVLTQNLNAGVNGRIFVGDSYTLNRQWPNV
;
A
#
# COMPACT_ATOMS: atom_id res chain seq x y z
N MET A 1 17.13 -1.02 -13.48
CA MET A 1 17.56 -0.08 -12.42
C MET A 1 18.72 -0.74 -11.69
N ASP A 2 19.77 0.00 -11.29
CA ASP A 2 20.97 -0.59 -10.67
C ASP A 2 20.69 -1.10 -9.25
N ARG A 3 21.08 -2.35 -8.95
CA ARG A 3 20.90 -2.97 -7.62
C ARG A 3 21.64 -2.23 -6.51
N ALA A 4 22.84 -1.72 -6.77
CA ALA A 4 23.57 -0.95 -5.77
C ALA A 4 22.86 0.38 -5.45
N TRP A 5 22.21 0.98 -6.44
CA TRP A 5 21.35 2.13 -6.22
C TRP A 5 20.06 1.80 -5.46
N ILE A 6 19.39 0.69 -5.79
CA ILE A 6 18.20 0.21 -5.05
C ILE A 6 18.54 0.01 -3.57
N ASN A 7 19.55 -0.81 -3.26
CA ASN A 7 19.95 -1.12 -1.89
C ASN A 7 20.28 0.12 -1.05
N ARG A 8 20.91 1.14 -1.65
CA ARG A 8 21.17 2.41 -0.97
C ARG A 8 19.89 3.16 -0.59
N ASN A 9 18.87 3.11 -1.45
CA ASN A 9 17.61 3.83 -1.20
C ASN A 9 16.64 3.03 -0.30
N ILE A 10 16.72 1.69 -0.30
CA ILE A 10 16.00 0.85 0.68
C ILE A 10 16.37 1.25 2.11
N ASN A 11 17.66 1.46 2.38
CA ASN A 11 18.15 1.87 3.70
C ASN A 11 17.70 3.27 4.14
N LEU A 12 17.08 4.03 3.24
CA LEU A 12 16.64 5.41 3.48
C LEU A 12 15.12 5.57 3.36
N GLY A 13 14.35 4.49 3.14
CA GLY A 13 12.89 4.60 2.94
C GLY A 13 12.52 5.49 1.76
N GLY A 14 13.36 5.52 0.71
CA GLY A 14 13.14 6.38 -0.46
C GLY A 14 13.25 7.89 -0.22
N ALA A 15 13.71 8.35 0.95
CA ALA A 15 13.83 9.75 1.39
C ALA A 15 14.73 10.67 0.51
N ARG A 16 15.21 10.20 -0.63
CA ARG A 16 16.11 10.94 -1.54
C ARG A 16 15.68 10.94 -2.99
N LEU A 17 14.51 10.37 -3.29
CA LEU A 17 14.01 10.34 -4.65
C LEU A 17 13.40 11.70 -5.01
N GLY A 18 13.79 12.29 -6.13
CA GLY A 18 13.25 13.58 -6.56
C GLY A 18 11.87 13.46 -7.21
N GLY A 19 11.11 14.55 -7.23
CA GLY A 19 9.86 14.65 -7.98
C GLY A 19 10.12 14.68 -9.48
N GLY A 20 9.91 13.54 -10.16
CA GLY A 20 9.99 13.44 -11.61
C GLY A 20 9.56 12.06 -12.08
N ASN A 21 8.37 11.99 -12.70
CA ASN A 21 7.75 10.80 -13.28
C ASN A 21 7.27 9.74 -12.26
N THR A 22 5.98 9.83 -11.90
CA THR A 22 5.27 8.91 -11.00
C THR A 22 5.46 7.44 -11.35
N MET A 23 5.54 7.10 -12.65
CA MET A 23 5.77 5.72 -13.08
C MET A 23 7.18 5.22 -12.75
N LEU A 24 8.20 6.08 -12.79
CA LEU A 24 9.56 5.71 -12.41
C LEU A 24 9.64 5.42 -10.91
N LEU A 25 8.93 6.21 -10.10
CA LEU A 25 8.87 6.03 -8.64
C LEU A 25 8.10 4.76 -8.27
N GLU A 26 6.95 4.49 -8.90
CA GLU A 26 6.20 3.24 -8.70
C GLU A 26 7.05 2.02 -9.11
N ASN A 27 7.73 2.08 -10.26
CA ASN A 27 8.61 1.02 -10.71
C ASN A 27 9.80 0.82 -9.75
N TRP A 28 10.33 1.89 -9.17
CA TRP A 28 11.36 1.78 -8.15
C TRP A 28 10.83 1.08 -6.89
N GLN A 29 9.69 1.52 -6.33
CA GLN A 29 9.09 0.89 -5.14
C GLN A 29 8.79 -0.59 -5.40
N ARG A 30 8.37 -0.94 -6.62
CA ARG A 30 8.17 -2.32 -7.03
C ARG A 30 9.47 -3.12 -7.02
N CYS A 31 10.53 -2.62 -7.65
CA CYS A 31 11.83 -3.31 -7.63
C CYS A 31 12.38 -3.47 -6.21
N VAL A 32 12.22 -2.44 -5.36
CA VAL A 32 12.57 -2.51 -3.93
C VAL A 32 11.80 -3.62 -3.24
N LEU A 33 10.48 -3.66 -3.45
CA LEU A 33 9.66 -4.68 -2.82
C LEU A 33 10.05 -6.08 -3.31
N GLU A 34 10.30 -6.25 -4.60
CA GLU A 34 10.76 -7.53 -5.18
C GLU A 34 12.09 -8.01 -4.55
N ASP A 35 13.02 -7.08 -4.28
CA ASP A 35 14.27 -7.39 -3.58
C ASP A 35 14.02 -7.77 -2.11
N ILE A 36 13.06 -7.13 -1.42
CA ILE A 36 12.70 -7.47 -0.02
C ILE A 36 12.02 -8.84 0.07
N VAL A 37 11.04 -9.10 -0.81
CA VAL A 37 10.20 -10.31 -0.72
C VAL A 37 10.80 -11.51 -1.44
N GLY A 38 11.82 -11.29 -2.28
CA GLY A 38 12.51 -12.33 -3.03
C GLY A 38 11.69 -12.95 -4.16
N CYS A 39 10.60 -12.29 -4.59
CA CYS A 39 9.76 -12.74 -5.69
C CYS A 39 9.19 -11.57 -6.50
N CYS A 40 8.66 -11.87 -7.69
CA CYS A 40 8.08 -10.85 -8.56
C CYS A 40 6.75 -10.33 -8.02
N VAL A 41 6.52 -9.02 -8.16
CA VAL A 41 5.30 -8.32 -7.73
C VAL A 41 4.57 -7.76 -8.96
N PRO A 42 3.77 -8.57 -9.67
CA PRO A 42 3.00 -8.09 -10.80
C PRO A 42 1.98 -7.03 -10.39
N LYS A 43 1.51 -6.25 -11.37
CA LYS A 43 0.40 -5.31 -11.16
C LYS A 43 -0.85 -6.05 -10.65
N SER A 44 -1.67 -5.35 -9.87
CA SER A 44 -2.88 -5.90 -9.28
C SER A 44 -3.94 -6.31 -10.31
N ASP A 45 -3.85 -5.81 -11.55
CA ASP A 45 -4.86 -5.95 -12.62
C ASP A 45 -6.24 -5.40 -12.20
N SER A 46 -6.27 -4.13 -11.75
CA SER A 46 -7.51 -3.40 -11.41
C SER A 46 -8.29 -3.97 -10.22
N LEU A 47 -7.59 -4.49 -9.21
CA LEU A 47 -8.24 -4.93 -7.97
C LEU A 47 -8.59 -3.71 -7.11
N ARG A 48 -9.87 -3.58 -6.75
CA ARG A 48 -10.40 -2.49 -5.93
C ARG A 48 -11.24 -3.03 -4.80
N LEU A 49 -11.19 -2.33 -3.68
CA LEU A 49 -12.10 -2.52 -2.55
C LEU A 49 -13.36 -1.69 -2.77
N SER A 50 -14.49 -2.20 -2.28
CA SER A 50 -15.66 -1.37 -2.03
C SER A 50 -15.53 -0.66 -0.69
N ASP A 51 -16.06 0.56 -0.59
CA ASP A 51 -16.01 1.40 0.60
C ASP A 51 -16.73 0.78 1.80
N ASP A 52 -17.75 -0.04 1.56
CA ASP A 52 -18.46 -0.81 2.58
C ASP A 52 -17.65 -2.02 3.09
N GLY A 53 -16.52 -2.34 2.46
CA GLY A 53 -15.66 -3.48 2.80
C GLY A 53 -16.22 -4.84 2.40
N THR A 54 -17.36 -4.91 1.72
CA THR A 54 -17.97 -6.20 1.38
C THR A 54 -17.24 -6.91 0.24
N SER A 55 -16.58 -6.14 -0.63
CA SER A 55 -16.06 -6.64 -1.90
C SER A 55 -14.61 -6.25 -2.15
N LEU A 56 -13.84 -7.23 -2.63
CA LEU A 56 -12.55 -7.04 -3.27
C LEU A 56 -12.61 -7.74 -4.63
N ARG A 57 -12.67 -6.97 -5.72
CA ARG A 57 -12.79 -7.55 -7.07
C ARG A 57 -12.12 -6.70 -8.13
N ARG A 58 -12.03 -7.28 -9.33
CA ARG A 58 -11.55 -6.57 -10.51
C ARG A 58 -12.58 -5.54 -10.98
N VAL A 59 -12.17 -4.28 -11.06
CA VAL A 59 -12.97 -3.13 -11.50
C VAL A 59 -12.09 -2.22 -12.37
N THR A 60 -12.08 -2.49 -13.68
CA THR A 60 -11.25 -1.73 -14.63
C THR A 60 -11.81 -0.34 -14.94
N ARG A 61 -13.13 -0.17 -14.87
CA ARG A 61 -13.83 1.10 -15.18
C ARG A 61 -14.82 1.45 -14.06
N PRO A 62 -14.35 1.96 -12.90
CA PRO A 62 -15.22 2.21 -11.75
C PRO A 62 -16.37 3.17 -12.10
N ASN A 63 -16.15 4.16 -12.96
CA ASN A 63 -17.20 5.09 -13.42
C ASN A 63 -18.31 4.44 -14.26
N SER A 64 -18.13 3.20 -14.71
CA SER A 64 -19.13 2.43 -15.46
C SER A 64 -19.87 1.40 -14.58
N GLU A 65 -19.54 1.31 -13.30
CA GLU A 65 -20.22 0.44 -12.35
C GLU A 65 -21.57 1.04 -11.92
N PRO A 66 -22.58 0.22 -11.54
CA PRO A 66 -23.87 0.71 -11.06
C PRO A 66 -23.75 1.66 -9.86
N VAL A 67 -22.75 1.42 -9.01
CA VAL A 67 -22.37 2.30 -7.90
C VAL A 67 -20.91 2.70 -8.11
N PRO A 68 -20.63 3.82 -8.79
CA PRO A 68 -19.28 4.13 -9.26
C PRO A 68 -18.37 4.70 -8.17
N PHE A 69 -18.94 5.38 -7.17
CA PHE A 69 -18.19 6.13 -6.17
C PHE A 69 -17.74 5.33 -4.94
N ILE A 70 -18.13 4.06 -4.85
CA ILE A 70 -17.76 3.19 -3.72
C ILE A 70 -16.43 2.48 -3.94
N TRP A 71 -15.84 2.58 -5.12
CA TRP A 71 -14.62 1.83 -5.44
C TRP A 71 -13.39 2.61 -5.02
N SER A 72 -12.52 1.96 -4.28
CA SER A 72 -11.21 2.48 -3.89
C SER A 72 -10.32 2.77 -5.10
N GLU A 73 -9.16 3.37 -4.86
CA GLU A 73 -8.05 3.30 -5.81
C GLU A 73 -7.66 1.84 -6.10
N ASP A 74 -6.99 1.63 -7.23
CA ASP A 74 -6.42 0.33 -7.59
C ASP A 74 -5.22 0.03 -6.69
N PHE A 75 -5.01 -1.24 -6.34
CA PHE A 75 -3.74 -1.66 -5.78
C PHE A 75 -2.65 -1.55 -6.86
N ASP A 76 -1.43 -1.21 -6.47
CA ASP A 76 -0.31 -1.14 -7.42
C ASP A 76 0.27 -2.51 -7.72
N GLY A 77 0.18 -3.45 -6.78
CA GLY A 77 0.76 -4.79 -6.95
C GLY A 77 0.03 -5.89 -6.21
N ARG A 78 0.29 -7.13 -6.61
CA ARG A 78 -0.17 -8.33 -5.92
C ARG A 78 0.84 -9.46 -6.03
N PHE A 79 0.97 -10.28 -4.99
CA PHE A 79 1.76 -11.51 -5.03
C PHE A 79 1.27 -12.49 -3.96
N ASN A 80 1.70 -13.75 -4.04
CA ASN A 80 1.43 -14.75 -3.01
C ASN A 80 2.72 -15.08 -2.27
N PHE A 81 2.64 -15.16 -0.94
CA PHE A 81 3.76 -15.56 -0.09
C PHE A 81 3.20 -16.29 1.14
N GLN A 82 3.72 -17.47 1.45
CA GLN A 82 3.27 -18.32 2.58
C GLN A 82 1.74 -18.46 2.66
N GLU A 83 1.09 -18.84 1.55
CA GLU A 83 -0.37 -19.04 1.45
C GLU A 83 -1.24 -17.77 1.66
N ARG A 84 -0.59 -16.61 1.81
CA ARG A 84 -1.26 -15.31 1.92
C ARG A 84 -1.16 -14.54 0.61
N ARG A 85 -2.26 -13.94 0.22
CA ARG A 85 -2.30 -13.00 -0.92
C ARG A 85 -1.95 -11.61 -0.40
N HIS A 86 -0.85 -11.06 -0.89
CA HIS A 86 -0.40 -9.72 -0.55
C HIS A 86 -0.87 -8.74 -1.61
N LEU A 87 -1.50 -7.66 -1.18
CA LEU A 87 -1.98 -6.56 -2.01
C LEU A 87 -1.23 -5.30 -1.64
N VAL A 88 -0.63 -4.67 -2.63
CA VAL A 88 0.39 -3.64 -2.42
C VAL A 88 -0.12 -2.30 -2.90
N ASN A 89 0.12 -1.28 -2.09
CA ASN A 89 -0.11 0.11 -2.42
C ASN A 89 1.17 0.91 -2.18
N PHE A 90 1.64 1.57 -3.23
CA PHE A 90 2.86 2.36 -3.30
C PHE A 90 2.47 3.83 -3.30
N LYS A 91 2.95 4.60 -2.31
CA LYS A 91 2.85 6.06 -2.34
C LYS A 91 4.20 6.69 -2.06
N LEU A 92 4.56 7.65 -2.90
CA LEU A 92 5.84 8.36 -2.84
C LEU A 92 5.74 9.89 -3.04
N PRO A 93 5.02 10.62 -2.17
CA PRO A 93 4.95 12.07 -2.24
C PRO A 93 6.14 12.74 -1.55
N ASN A 94 7.07 13.31 -2.33
CA ASN A 94 8.28 13.99 -1.81
C ASN A 94 8.17 15.51 -1.68
N SER A 95 6.96 16.05 -1.73
CA SER A 95 6.74 17.50 -1.62
C SER A 95 5.58 17.80 -0.68
N THR A 96 5.53 19.04 -0.23
CA THR A 96 4.37 19.61 0.45
C THR A 96 3.51 20.38 -0.57
N GLY A 97 2.19 20.31 -0.45
CA GLY A 97 1.27 20.99 -1.35
C GLY A 97 -0.13 20.36 -1.39
N GLY A 98 -1.11 21.07 -1.96
CA GLY A 98 -2.52 20.65 -1.91
C GLY A 98 -2.82 19.27 -2.49
N ASN A 99 -2.11 18.86 -3.55
CA ASN A 99 -2.22 17.50 -4.10
C ASN A 99 -1.75 16.43 -3.10
N GLN A 100 -0.72 16.74 -2.30
CA GLN A 100 -0.13 15.81 -1.35
C GLN A 100 -1.00 15.67 -0.10
N SER A 101 -1.58 16.77 0.37
CA SER A 101 -2.62 16.75 1.42
C SER A 101 -3.86 15.95 0.98
N ARG A 102 -4.25 16.03 -0.31
CA ARG A 102 -5.34 15.21 -0.86
C ARG A 102 -4.96 13.73 -0.85
N THR A 103 -3.77 13.36 -1.30
CA THR A 103 -3.26 11.98 -1.25
C THR A 103 -3.27 11.44 0.18
N ALA A 104 -2.79 12.22 1.15
CA ALA A 104 -2.79 11.83 2.55
C ALA A 104 -4.21 11.55 3.09
N LYS A 105 -5.19 12.37 2.70
CA LYS A 105 -6.60 12.15 3.05
C LYS A 105 -7.17 10.89 2.37
N LEU A 106 -6.83 10.66 1.10
CA LEU A 106 -7.30 9.47 0.35
C LEU A 106 -6.74 8.17 0.95
N LEU A 107 -5.48 8.18 1.41
CA LEU A 107 -4.89 7.04 2.13
C LEU A 107 -5.66 6.65 3.38
N TYR A 108 -6.15 7.64 4.16
CA TYR A 108 -7.01 7.34 5.31
C TYR A 108 -8.25 6.55 4.90
N HIS A 109 -8.97 7.00 3.85
CA HIS A 109 -10.15 6.29 3.36
C HIS A 109 -9.80 4.89 2.84
N PHE A 110 -8.65 4.76 2.17
CA PHE A 110 -8.15 3.48 1.67
C PHE A 110 -7.88 2.49 2.81
N PHE A 111 -7.24 2.93 3.89
CA PHE A 111 -7.00 2.08 5.07
C PHE A 111 -8.32 1.71 5.75
N MET A 112 -9.28 2.63 5.86
CA MET A 112 -10.59 2.30 6.40
C MET A 112 -11.32 1.25 5.56
N ALA A 113 -11.20 1.28 4.22
CA ALA A 113 -11.76 0.24 3.35
C ALA A 113 -11.09 -1.13 3.59
N GLN A 114 -9.76 -1.17 3.75
CA GLN A 114 -9.02 -2.41 4.09
C GLN A 114 -9.47 -2.98 5.44
N ILE A 115 -9.63 -2.12 6.46
CA ILE A 115 -10.11 -2.52 7.78
C ILE A 115 -11.52 -3.11 7.70
N ARG A 116 -12.45 -2.42 7.02
CA ARG A 116 -13.82 -2.91 6.83
C ARG A 116 -13.82 -4.25 6.09
N TYR A 117 -12.97 -4.39 5.08
CA TYR A 117 -12.84 -5.63 4.33
C TYR A 117 -12.39 -6.81 5.18
N LEU A 118 -11.34 -6.63 5.99
CA LEU A 118 -10.87 -7.67 6.90
C LEU A 118 -11.90 -8.01 7.97
N ASN A 119 -12.60 -6.99 8.50
CA ASN A 119 -13.65 -7.21 9.49
C ASN A 119 -14.86 -7.95 8.90
N ALA A 120 -15.22 -7.68 7.65
CA ALA A 120 -16.30 -8.38 6.94
C ALA A 120 -15.89 -9.78 6.46
N ASN A 121 -14.59 -10.02 6.24
CA ASN A 121 -14.05 -11.26 5.67
C ASN A 121 -12.94 -11.85 6.56
N PRO A 122 -13.20 -12.20 7.83
CA PRO A 122 -12.17 -12.63 8.77
C PRO A 122 -11.42 -13.90 8.33
N GLN A 123 -12.04 -14.71 7.47
CA GLN A 123 -11.48 -15.98 6.96
C GLN A 123 -10.60 -15.83 5.72
N CYS A 124 -10.52 -14.65 5.08
CA CYS A 124 -9.64 -14.50 3.92
C CYS A 124 -8.17 -14.53 4.37
N THR A 125 -7.22 -14.76 3.44
CA THR A 125 -5.77 -14.78 3.73
C THR A 125 -5.03 -13.54 3.22
N ASP A 126 -5.79 -12.49 2.90
CA ASP A 126 -5.26 -11.23 2.38
C ASP A 126 -4.41 -10.44 3.40
N VAL A 127 -3.29 -9.91 2.93
CA VAL A 127 -2.43 -8.97 3.67
C VAL A 127 -2.26 -7.72 2.82
N PHE A 128 -2.44 -6.56 3.43
CA PHE A 128 -2.30 -5.27 2.75
C PHE A 128 -0.95 -4.64 3.10
N LEU A 129 -0.12 -4.40 2.09
CA LEU A 129 1.17 -3.73 2.23
C LEU A 129 1.05 -2.30 1.71
N ASN A 130 0.95 -1.32 2.62
CA ASN A 130 0.94 0.09 2.27
C ASN A 130 2.34 0.67 2.49
N ILE A 131 3.10 0.80 1.41
CA ILE A 131 4.49 1.26 1.41
C ILE A 131 4.52 2.76 1.09
N LEU A 132 4.81 3.53 2.14
CA LEU A 132 4.77 4.98 2.15
C LEU A 132 6.21 5.53 2.23
N ASP A 133 6.88 5.56 1.08
CA ASP A 133 8.22 6.14 0.96
C ASP A 133 8.11 7.66 0.74
N GLY A 134 9.12 8.42 1.17
CA GLY A 134 9.18 9.86 0.93
C GLY A 134 8.79 10.75 2.10
N ASP A 135 9.59 11.80 2.31
CA ASP A 135 9.64 12.59 3.54
C ASP A 135 8.28 13.08 4.05
N HIS A 136 7.40 13.52 3.16
CA HIS A 136 6.12 14.07 3.56
C HIS A 136 5.16 13.00 4.10
N ILE A 137 5.01 11.87 3.40
CA ILE A 137 4.09 10.81 3.84
C ILE A 137 4.67 9.99 4.98
N SER A 138 5.99 9.82 5.03
CA SER A 138 6.63 9.08 6.11
C SER A 138 6.39 9.76 7.46
N GLY A 139 6.34 11.10 7.49
CA GLY A 139 5.93 11.86 8.68
C GLY A 139 4.51 11.60 9.18
N LEU A 140 3.62 11.05 8.34
CA LEU A 140 2.23 10.72 8.69
C LEU A 140 2.03 9.25 9.09
N ILE A 141 3.03 8.38 8.93
CA ILE A 141 2.97 6.95 9.31
C ILE A 141 2.46 6.76 10.75
N PRO A 142 2.94 7.49 11.78
CA PRO A 142 2.44 7.30 13.15
C PRO A 142 0.93 7.58 13.28
N ALA A 143 0.42 8.58 12.55
CA ALA A 143 -1.01 8.90 12.56
C ALA A 143 -1.84 7.78 11.92
N TYR A 144 -1.35 7.19 10.82
CA TYR A 144 -2.01 6.05 10.19
C TYR A 144 -1.97 4.79 11.04
N GLN A 145 -0.84 4.50 11.70
CA GLN A 145 -0.73 3.38 12.64
C GLN A 145 -1.68 3.52 13.83
N ASN A 146 -1.92 4.75 14.31
CA ASN A 146 -2.94 5.02 15.33
C ASN A 146 -4.35 4.72 14.82
N VAL A 147 -4.67 5.08 13.57
CA VAL A 147 -5.96 4.74 12.94
C VAL A 147 -6.15 3.22 12.90
N LEU A 148 -5.12 2.47 12.49
CA LEU A 148 -5.17 1.01 12.47
C LEU A 148 -5.44 0.44 13.87
N THR A 149 -4.68 0.90 14.87
CA THR A 149 -4.78 0.44 16.26
C THR A 149 -6.18 0.66 16.85
N GLN A 150 -6.83 1.77 16.49
CA GLN A 150 -8.16 2.13 17.00
C GLN A 150 -9.31 1.37 16.33
N ASN A 151 -9.12 0.86 15.11
CA ASN A 151 -10.22 0.37 14.28
C ASN A 151 -10.09 -1.11 13.87
N LEU A 152 -8.92 -1.73 13.99
CA LEU A 152 -8.73 -3.15 13.69
C LEU A 152 -9.22 -4.02 14.84
N ASN A 153 -10.02 -5.03 14.51
CA ASN A 153 -10.35 -6.09 15.45
C ASN A 153 -9.11 -6.94 15.75
N ALA A 154 -8.99 -7.43 17.00
CA ALA A 154 -7.83 -8.23 17.43
C ALA A 154 -7.54 -9.45 16.53
N GLY A 155 -8.57 -10.06 15.95
CA GLY A 155 -8.45 -11.25 15.08
C GLY A 155 -7.87 -10.97 13.68
N VAL A 156 -7.74 -9.70 13.27
CA VAL A 156 -7.15 -9.31 11.98
C VAL A 156 -5.92 -8.40 12.16
N ASN A 157 -5.43 -8.30 13.39
CA ASN A 157 -4.22 -7.53 13.71
C ASN A 157 -3.02 -8.11 12.95
N GLY A 158 -2.15 -7.24 12.43
CA GLY A 158 -1.01 -7.66 11.61
C GLY A 158 -1.36 -8.11 10.19
N ARG A 159 -2.52 -7.72 9.64
CA ARG A 159 -2.87 -7.95 8.22
C ARG A 159 -2.84 -6.68 7.37
N ILE A 160 -2.52 -5.55 7.99
CA ILE A 160 -2.30 -4.27 7.32
C ILE A 160 -0.95 -3.73 7.79
N PHE A 161 0.02 -3.70 6.89
CA PHE A 161 1.27 -2.99 7.07
C PHE A 161 1.11 -1.55 6.60
N VAL A 162 1.59 -0.62 7.43
CA VAL A 162 1.79 0.79 7.06
C VAL A 162 3.18 1.20 7.53
N GLY A 163 4.07 1.46 6.57
CA GLY A 163 5.45 1.85 6.82
C GLY A 163 6.16 2.19 5.51
N ASP A 164 7.41 2.61 5.59
CA ASP A 164 8.25 2.78 4.40
C ASP A 164 8.93 1.46 4.01
N SER A 165 9.66 1.47 2.89
CA SER A 165 10.40 0.30 2.41
C SER A 165 11.51 -0.15 3.37
N TYR A 166 12.09 0.77 4.15
CA TYR A 166 13.11 0.46 5.14
C TYR A 166 12.54 -0.36 6.30
N THR A 167 11.42 0.09 6.87
CA THR A 167 10.69 -0.61 7.93
C THR A 167 10.23 -1.98 7.44
N LEU A 168 9.70 -2.07 6.21
CA LEU A 168 9.28 -3.35 5.64
C LEU A 168 10.46 -4.33 5.54
N ASN A 169 11.60 -3.89 5.00
CA ASN A 169 12.79 -4.73 4.86
C ASN A 169 13.28 -5.30 6.21
N ARG A 170 13.12 -4.54 7.29
CA ARG A 170 13.51 -4.99 8.64
C ARG A 170 12.52 -5.94 9.30
N GLN A 171 11.25 -5.88 8.90
CA GLN A 171 10.18 -6.67 9.51
C GLN A 171 9.85 -7.92 8.71
N TRP A 172 10.14 -7.95 7.40
CA TRP A 172 9.89 -9.09 6.54
C TRP A 172 10.64 -10.36 7.00
N PRO A 173 10.01 -11.55 7.00
CA PRO A 173 8.64 -11.86 6.55
C PRO A 173 7.57 -11.80 7.66
N ASN A 174 7.83 -11.21 8.82
CA ASN A 174 6.92 -11.24 9.98
C ASN A 174 5.76 -10.24 9.90
N VAL A 175 5.41 -9.81 8.69
CA VAL A 175 4.45 -8.73 8.42
C VAL A 175 3.12 -9.27 7.94
#